data_AF-A0A7G1ICP9-F1
#
_entry.id   AF-A0A7G1ICP9-F1
#
_cell.length_a   1.000
_cell.length_b   1.000
_cell.length_c   1.000
_cell.angle_alpha   90.00
_cell.angle_beta   90.00
_cell.angle_gamma   90.00
#
_symmetry.space_group_name_H-M   'P 1'
#
loop_
_entity.id
_entity.type
_entity.pdbx_description
1 polymer ?
#
loop_
_entity_poly.entity_id
_entity_poly.type
_entity_poly.pdbx_seq_one_letter_code
_entity_poly.pdbx_strand_id
1 'polypeptide(L)'
;MLSGNGGDGGTGGYGNNNGGSGGAGGNAGWLAGDGGNGGTGGVGGTTNGGSGGDGGSGAWFSGNGGAGGAGGQGIANGGDGGAGGNAGHFFDRAAPAAVAESG
;
A
#
# COMPACT_ATOMS: atom_id res chain seq x y z
N MET A 1 10.04 9.13 -11.90
CA MET A 1 10.39 10.56 -11.77
C MET A 1 11.46 10.72 -10.71
N LEU A 2 12.22 11.82 -10.73
CA LEU A 2 13.25 12.07 -9.70
C LEU A 2 12.63 12.28 -8.31
N SER A 3 11.45 12.92 -8.25
CA SER A 3 10.60 13.03 -7.07
C SER A 3 9.13 12.86 -7.46
N GLY A 4 8.30 12.44 -6.51
CA GLY A 4 6.85 12.31 -6.69
C GLY A 4 6.30 11.11 -5.91
N ASN A 5 5.06 11.25 -5.43
CA ASN A 5 4.37 10.16 -4.76
C ASN A 5 3.88 9.12 -5.76
N GLY A 6 3.79 7.88 -5.30
CA GLY A 6 3.07 6.84 -6.01
C GLY A 6 1.57 7.13 -6.07
N GLY A 7 0.92 6.78 -7.18
CA GLY A 7 -0.53 6.89 -7.28
C GLY A 7 -1.23 5.80 -6.47
N ASP A 8 -2.36 6.11 -5.85
CA ASP A 8 -3.16 5.10 -5.15
C ASP A 8 -3.72 4.05 -6.12
N GLY A 9 -3.83 2.82 -5.63
CA GLY A 9 -4.45 1.72 -6.35
C GLY A 9 -5.96 1.87 -6.48
N GLY A 10 -6.49 1.49 -7.64
CA GLY A 10 -7.94 1.55 -7.89
C GLY A 10 -8.72 0.55 -7.02
N THR A 11 -9.96 0.89 -6.66
CA THR A 11 -10.84 -0.05 -5.96
C THR A 11 -11.29 -1.19 -6.88
N GLY A 12 -11.34 -2.40 -6.33
CA GLY A 12 -11.85 -3.57 -7.03
C GLY A 12 -13.35 -3.47 -7.32
N GLY A 13 -13.76 -3.94 -8.51
CA GLY A 13 -15.16 -3.91 -8.92
C GLY A 13 -16.04 -4.90 -8.16
N TYR A 14 -17.34 -4.64 -8.08
CA TYR A 14 -18.32 -5.65 -7.67
C TYR A 14 -18.36 -6.80 -8.67
N GLY A 15 -18.47 -8.02 -8.19
CA GLY A 15 -18.75 -9.19 -9.04
C GLY A 15 -19.86 -10.06 -8.48
N ASN A 16 -20.69 -10.59 -9.36
CA ASN A 16 -21.84 -11.44 -8.98
C ASN A 16 -21.44 -12.66 -8.16
N ASN A 17 -20.25 -13.21 -8.41
CA ASN A 17 -19.70 -14.30 -7.61
C ASN A 17 -18.62 -13.77 -6.67
N ASN A 18 -17.43 -13.52 -7.21
CA ASN A 18 -16.31 -12.95 -6.48
C ASN A 18 -16.18 -11.45 -6.78
N GLY A 19 -15.81 -10.66 -5.76
CA GLY A 19 -15.39 -9.29 -5.95
C GLY A 19 -14.05 -9.20 -6.69
N GLY A 20 -13.84 -8.15 -7.47
CA GLY A 20 -12.56 -7.89 -8.12
C GLY A 20 -11.49 -7.44 -7.12
N SER A 21 -10.23 -7.76 -7.37
CA SER A 21 -9.14 -7.28 -6.51
C SER A 21 -8.94 -5.76 -6.63
N GLY A 22 -8.51 -5.14 -5.54
CA GLY A 22 -7.99 -3.78 -5.54
C GLY A 22 -6.65 -3.70 -6.29
N GLY A 23 -6.41 -2.59 -6.98
CA GLY A 23 -5.15 -2.32 -7.66
C GLY A 23 -4.03 -2.05 -6.65
N ALA A 24 -2.80 -2.40 -7.01
CA ALA A 24 -1.63 -2.04 -6.20
C ALA A 24 -1.39 -0.53 -6.22
N GLY A 25 -0.88 0.01 -5.12
CA GLY A 25 -0.36 1.36 -5.05
C GLY A 25 0.94 1.49 -5.86
N GLY A 26 1.10 2.63 -6.51
CA GLY A 26 2.29 2.95 -7.29
C GLY A 26 3.51 3.19 -6.40
N ASN A 27 4.70 2.92 -6.91
CA ASN A 27 5.94 3.29 -6.24
C ASN A 27 6.21 4.79 -6.40
N ALA A 28 6.80 5.39 -5.39
CA ALA A 28 7.29 6.75 -5.44
C ALA A 28 8.45 6.95 -6.43
N GLY A 29 8.82 8.21 -6.65
CA GLY A 29 10.04 8.60 -7.34
C GLY A 29 11.32 8.19 -6.61
N TRP A 30 12.49 8.48 -7.20
CA TRP A 30 13.75 7.96 -6.68
C TRP A 30 14.28 8.70 -5.43
N LEU A 31 14.28 10.04 -5.44
CA LEU A 31 14.81 10.86 -4.34
C LEU A 31 13.79 11.11 -3.23
N ALA A 32 12.56 11.44 -3.58
CA ALA A 32 11.56 11.79 -2.58
C ALA A 32 10.14 11.46 -3.02
N GLY A 33 9.33 11.00 -2.08
CA GLY A 33 7.91 10.74 -2.24
C GLY A 33 7.46 9.48 -1.51
N ASP A 34 6.20 9.47 -1.10
CA ASP A 34 5.57 8.31 -0.46
C ASP A 34 5.02 7.34 -1.50
N GLY A 35 5.03 6.05 -1.19
CA GLY A 35 4.35 5.03 -1.99
C GLY A 35 2.84 5.22 -1.93
N GLY A 36 2.15 4.92 -3.04
CA GLY A 36 0.70 5.00 -3.09
C GLY A 36 0.04 3.91 -2.25
N ASN A 37 -1.16 4.15 -1.73
CA ASN A 37 -1.89 3.13 -1.01
C ASN A 37 -2.42 2.05 -1.97
N GLY A 38 -2.53 0.82 -1.50
CA GLY A 38 -3.23 -0.23 -2.20
C GLY A 38 -4.74 0.01 -2.20
N GLY A 39 -5.40 -0.34 -3.30
CA GLY A 39 -6.84 -0.19 -3.45
C GLY A 39 -7.62 -1.23 -2.65
N THR A 40 -8.81 -0.87 -2.17
CA THR A 40 -9.71 -1.82 -1.50
C THR A 40 -10.22 -2.88 -2.49
N GLY A 41 -10.35 -4.12 -2.04
CA GLY A 41 -11.00 -5.19 -2.79
C GLY A 41 -12.50 -4.98 -2.96
N GLY A 42 -13.04 -5.43 -4.09
CA GLY A 42 -14.45 -5.30 -4.44
C GLY A 42 -15.36 -6.28 -3.70
N VAL A 43 -16.67 -6.02 -3.73
CA VAL A 43 -17.66 -6.87 -3.07
C VAL A 43 -18.02 -8.07 -3.96
N GLY A 44 -18.04 -9.27 -3.38
CA GLY A 44 -18.55 -10.50 -4.01
C GLY A 44 -19.99 -10.79 -3.64
N GLY A 45 -20.85 -10.95 -4.65
CA GLY A 45 -22.30 -11.07 -4.48
C GLY A 45 -22.80 -12.43 -3.96
N THR A 46 -22.06 -13.52 -4.18
CA THR A 46 -22.47 -14.86 -3.74
C THR A 46 -21.39 -15.66 -3.04
N THR A 47 -20.11 -15.33 -3.27
CA THR A 47 -18.98 -16.06 -2.70
C THR A 47 -18.03 -15.12 -1.97
N ASN A 48 -16.88 -14.79 -2.56
CA ASN A 48 -15.77 -14.17 -1.85
C ASN A 48 -15.63 -12.68 -2.19
N GLY A 49 -15.27 -11.86 -1.22
CA GLY A 49 -14.76 -10.51 -1.48
C GLY A 49 -13.45 -10.55 -2.28
N GLY A 50 -13.20 -9.50 -3.05
CA GLY A 50 -11.92 -9.34 -3.74
C GLY A 50 -10.79 -9.03 -2.77
N SER A 51 -9.56 -9.42 -3.07
CA SER A 51 -8.41 -9.04 -2.24
C SER A 51 -8.14 -7.54 -2.31
N GLY A 52 -7.61 -6.95 -1.23
CA GLY A 52 -7.00 -5.62 -1.28
C GLY A 52 -5.73 -5.64 -2.14
N GLY A 53 -5.38 -4.49 -2.71
CA GLY A 53 -4.12 -4.29 -3.40
C GLY A 53 -3.00 -3.99 -2.41
N ASP A 54 -1.76 -4.32 -2.77
CA ASP A 54 -0.60 -3.98 -1.94
C ASP A 54 -0.28 -2.47 -2.01
N GLY A 55 0.28 -1.93 -0.93
CA GLY A 55 0.84 -0.59 -0.91
C GLY A 55 2.12 -0.48 -1.73
N GLY A 56 2.31 0.66 -2.39
CA GLY A 56 3.52 0.96 -3.15
C GLY A 56 4.70 1.30 -2.24
N SER A 57 5.92 1.16 -2.76
CA SER A 57 7.12 1.51 -2.01
C SER A 57 7.38 3.03 -2.02
N GLY A 58 7.86 3.55 -0.90
CA GLY A 58 8.37 4.92 -0.78
C GLY A 58 9.67 5.13 -1.55
N ALA A 59 10.07 6.40 -1.67
CA ALA A 59 11.27 6.78 -2.40
C ALA A 59 12.52 6.30 -1.68
N TRP A 60 13.58 6.00 -2.44
CA TRP A 60 14.80 5.42 -1.89
C TRP A 60 15.48 6.32 -0.85
N PHE A 61 15.52 7.64 -1.12
CA PHE A 61 16.15 8.60 -0.22
C PHE A 61 15.21 9.10 0.88
N SER A 62 14.02 9.61 0.56
CA SER A 62 13.05 10.05 1.56
C SER A 62 11.59 9.73 1.19
N GLY A 63 10.94 8.84 1.92
CA GLY A 63 9.50 8.62 1.76
C GLY A 63 9.01 7.30 2.34
N ASN A 64 7.77 7.28 2.81
CA ASN A 64 7.15 6.13 3.44
C ASN A 64 6.59 5.15 2.40
N GLY A 65 6.47 3.88 2.78
CA GLY A 65 5.67 2.93 2.02
C GLY A 65 4.18 3.27 2.15
N GLY A 66 3.41 2.99 1.11
CA GLY A 66 1.95 3.12 1.13
C GLY A 66 1.30 2.04 1.98
N ALA A 67 0.11 2.30 2.51
CA ALA A 67 -0.66 1.27 3.21
C ALA A 67 -1.17 0.21 2.22
N GLY A 68 -1.32 -1.04 2.70
CA GLY A 68 -2.06 -2.06 1.97
C GLY A 68 -3.56 -1.77 1.96
N GLY A 69 -4.23 -2.17 0.88
CA GLY A 69 -5.67 -2.02 0.72
C GLY A 69 -6.45 -3.02 1.57
N ALA A 70 -7.65 -2.65 2.02
CA ALA A 70 -8.52 -3.58 2.71
C ALA A 70 -9.07 -4.65 1.76
N GLY A 71 -9.33 -5.84 2.27
CA GLY A 71 -10.08 -6.86 1.54
C GLY A 71 -11.55 -6.46 1.37
N GLY A 72 -12.16 -6.91 0.28
CA GLY A 72 -13.57 -6.70 -0.04
C GLY A 72 -14.49 -7.59 0.78
N GLN A 73 -15.78 -7.24 0.83
CA GLN A 73 -16.78 -8.06 1.51
C GLN A 73 -17.26 -9.19 0.59
N GLY A 74 -17.52 -10.37 1.13
CA GLY A 74 -18.19 -11.46 0.43
C GLY A 74 -19.16 -12.18 1.34
N ILE A 75 -20.17 -12.82 0.73
CA ILE A 75 -21.22 -13.54 1.46
C ILE A 75 -20.67 -14.77 2.17
N ALA A 76 -19.78 -15.51 1.51
CA ALA A 76 -19.15 -16.68 2.09
C ALA A 76 -17.88 -16.30 2.87
N ASN A 77 -17.00 -15.51 2.26
CA ASN A 77 -15.75 -15.06 2.86
C ASN A 77 -15.44 -13.61 2.49
N GLY A 78 -14.85 -12.86 3.42
CA GLY A 78 -14.17 -11.61 3.09
C GLY A 78 -12.94 -11.87 2.21
N GLY A 79 -12.51 -10.85 1.48
CA GLY A 79 -11.22 -10.85 0.79
C GLY A 79 -10.08 -10.57 1.76
N ASP A 80 -8.88 -11.01 1.40
CA ASP A 80 -7.68 -10.73 2.17
C ASP A 80 -7.28 -9.25 2.03
N GLY A 81 -6.66 -8.69 3.09
CA GLY A 81 -6.02 -7.37 3.01
C GLY A 81 -4.70 -7.45 2.22
N GLY A 82 -4.34 -6.35 1.58
CA GLY A 82 -3.05 -6.18 0.91
C GLY A 82 -1.91 -5.89 1.90
N ALA A 83 -0.69 -6.21 1.49
CA ALA A 83 0.50 -5.89 2.25
C ALA A 83 0.79 -4.39 2.24
N GLY A 84 1.41 -3.88 3.30
CA GLY A 84 1.98 -2.54 3.31
C GLY A 84 3.22 -2.44 2.42
N GLY A 85 3.47 -1.25 1.88
CA GLY A 85 4.64 -0.93 1.08
C GLY A 85 5.89 -0.73 1.92
N ASN A 86 7.05 -0.89 1.28
CA ASN A 86 8.34 -0.63 1.93
C ASN A 86 8.63 0.87 2.03
N ALA A 87 9.14 1.30 3.17
CA ALA A 87 9.63 2.66 3.36
C ALA A 87 11.00 2.88 2.68
N GLY A 88 11.38 4.14 2.56
CA GLY A 88 12.64 4.59 2.01
C GLY A 88 13.82 4.16 2.86
N HIS A 89 15.01 4.08 2.26
CA HIS A 89 16.16 3.52 2.96
C HIS A 89 16.94 4.56 3.77
N PHE A 90 16.94 5.83 3.37
CA PHE A 90 17.86 6.80 3.96
C PHE A 90 17.33 7.47 5.22
N PHE A 91 16.09 8.00 5.20
CA PHE A 91 15.52 8.67 6.38
C PHE A 91 14.67 7.78 7.29
N ASP A 92 14.14 6.63 6.84
CA ASP A 92 13.41 5.71 7.74
C ASP A 92 14.33 4.84 8.61
N ARG A 93 15.65 4.91 8.39
CA ARG A 93 16.67 4.38 9.32
C ARG A 93 17.10 5.39 10.39
N ALA A 94 16.47 6.56 10.48
CA ALA A 94 16.78 7.56 11.50
C ALA A 94 16.11 7.23 12.84
N ALA A 95 16.41 6.08 13.43
CA ALA A 95 16.63 6.08 14.87
C ALA A 95 18.05 6.63 15.05
N PRO A 96 18.23 7.91 15.46
CA PRO A 96 19.56 8.41 15.69
C PRO A 96 20.21 7.51 16.75
N ALA A 97 21.40 7.00 16.44
CA ALA A 97 22.33 6.65 17.51
C ALA A 97 22.35 7.85 18.44
N ALA A 98 21.86 7.70 19.67
CA ALA A 98 21.92 8.74 20.66
C ALA A 98 23.37 9.25 20.66
N VAL A 99 23.54 10.48 20.19
CA VAL A 99 24.78 11.23 20.40
C VAL A 99 24.87 11.39 21.91
N ALA A 100 25.61 10.49 22.54
CA ALA A 100 26.07 10.69 23.90
C ALA A 100 27.07 11.85 23.81
N GLU A 101 26.57 13.08 23.89
CA GLU A 101 27.43 14.20 24.24
C GLU A 101 27.88 13.97 25.68
N SER A 102 29.12 13.48 25.82
CA SER A 102 29.82 13.38 27.09
C SER A 102 30.18 14.80 27.54
N GLY A 103 29.33 15.38 28.39
CA GLY A 103 29.67 16.46 29.30
C GLY A 103 30.08 15.93 30.66
#